data_AF-A0AAN5CGX9-F1
#
_entry.id   AF-A0AAN5CGX9-F1
#
_cell.length_a   1.000
_cell.length_b   1.000
_cell.length_c   1.000
_cell.angle_alpha   90.00
_cell.angle_beta   90.00
_cell.angle_gamma   90.00
#
_symmetry.space_group_name_H-M   'P 1'
#
loop_
_entity.id
_entity.type
_entity.pdbx_description
1 polymer ?
#
loop_
_entity_poly.entity_id
_entity_poly.type
_entity_poly.pdbx_seq_one_letter_code
_entity_poly.pdbx_strand_id
1 'polypeptide(L)'
;QMSVQIEKDFSLCGLSIRPAVTALTIIQIVASFLLGIAYRLFLTDLGAIISIVMGIHIFCGLLATVFLLFVTLGRKLGTMYEVILHAHLLGILLMGLTSLFCVMYLPLSFLQQTHSLGEGLHWATLSLGAGGMFALQFVQKNANEQMLTHIEHSFI
;
A
#
# COMPACT_ATOMS: atom_id res chain seq x y z
N GLN A 1 20.03 24.36 -16.18
CA GLN A 1 19.18 25.11 -15.22
C GLN A 1 17.73 24.62 -15.23
N MET A 2 17.14 24.23 -16.37
CA MET A 2 15.78 23.68 -16.44
C MET A 2 15.58 22.33 -15.71
N SER A 3 16.62 21.49 -15.65
CA SER A 3 16.57 20.19 -14.94
C SER A 3 16.46 20.30 -13.42
N VAL A 4 17.06 21.33 -12.81
CA VAL A 4 17.05 21.55 -11.35
C VAL A 4 15.70 22.10 -10.88
N GLN A 5 14.95 22.74 -11.77
CA GLN A 5 13.64 23.31 -11.47
C GLN A 5 12.55 22.22 -11.49
N ILE A 6 12.62 21.29 -12.44
CA ILE A 6 11.75 20.10 -12.50
C ILE A 6 11.93 19.23 -11.24
N GLU A 7 13.16 19.08 -10.75
CA GLU A 7 13.44 18.26 -9.54
C GLU A 7 12.89 18.90 -8.25
N LYS A 8 12.77 20.23 -8.20
CA LYS A 8 12.13 20.95 -7.08
C LYS A 8 10.60 20.84 -7.10
N ASP A 9 9.99 20.73 -8.28
CA ASP A 9 8.54 20.58 -8.41
C ASP A 9 8.07 19.15 -8.05
N PHE A 10 8.96 18.15 -8.15
CA PHE A 10 8.68 16.75 -7.80
C PHE A 10 9.36 16.31 -6.49
N SER A 11 9.11 17.07 -5.42
CA SER A 11 9.61 16.75 -4.08
C SER A 11 8.45 16.44 -3.13
N LEU A 12 8.46 15.24 -2.54
CA LEU A 12 7.54 14.90 -1.45
C LEU A 12 8.30 15.14 -0.13
N CYS A 13 7.91 16.18 0.60
CA CYS A 13 8.58 16.62 1.85
C CYS A 13 10.10 16.92 1.71
N GLY A 14 10.55 17.44 0.57
CA GLY A 14 11.96 17.79 0.33
C GLY A 14 12.84 16.63 -0.15
N LEU A 15 12.28 15.44 -0.32
CA LEU A 15 12.95 14.28 -0.88
C LEU A 15 12.65 14.16 -2.39
N SER A 16 13.64 13.76 -3.18
CA SER A 16 13.43 13.39 -4.60
C SER A 16 12.36 12.29 -4.71
N ILE A 17 11.52 12.34 -5.76
CA ILE A 17 10.34 11.47 -5.89
C ILE A 17 10.67 9.96 -5.91
N ARG A 18 11.79 9.56 -6.53
CA ARG A 18 12.20 8.15 -6.63
C ARG A 18 12.51 7.51 -5.27
N PRO A 19 13.39 8.07 -4.42
CA PRO A 19 13.63 7.52 -3.10
C PRO A 19 12.38 7.56 -2.21
N ALA A 20 11.51 8.57 -2.36
CA ALA A 20 10.24 8.64 -1.64
C ALA A 20 9.31 7.47 -2.01
N VAL A 21 9.08 7.24 -3.30
CA VAL A 21 8.30 6.11 -3.82
C VAL A 21 8.90 4.77 -3.37
N THR A 22 10.22 4.63 -3.45
CA THR A 22 10.92 3.42 -3.03
C THR A 22 10.67 3.13 -1.55
N ALA A 23 10.85 4.12 -0.68
CA ALA A 23 10.62 3.98 0.76
C ALA A 23 9.16 3.66 1.07
N LEU A 24 8.20 4.37 0.46
CA LEU A 24 6.77 4.11 0.63
C LEU A 24 6.40 2.69 0.19
N THR A 25 6.94 2.22 -0.94
CA THR A 25 6.71 0.86 -1.44
C THR A 25 7.24 -0.20 -0.49
N ILE A 26 8.43 0.00 0.09
CA ILE A 26 8.97 -0.90 1.12
C ILE A 26 8.05 -0.95 2.34
N ILE A 27 7.61 0.23 2.83
CA ILE A 27 6.70 0.32 3.97
C ILE A 27 5.37 -0.41 3.67
N GLN A 28 4.80 -0.22 2.48
CA GLN A 28 3.58 -0.90 2.06
C GLN A 28 3.75 -2.41 2.03
N ILE A 29 4.85 -2.91 1.45
CA ILE A 29 5.13 -4.35 1.40
C ILE A 29 5.15 -4.93 2.81
N VAL A 30 5.95 -4.34 3.70
CA VAL A 30 6.10 -4.80 5.08
C VAL A 30 4.78 -4.73 5.83
N ALA A 31 4.09 -3.59 5.76
CA ALA A 31 2.79 -3.41 6.40
C ALA A 31 1.74 -4.40 5.88
N SER A 32 1.73 -4.68 4.58
CA SER A 32 0.75 -5.58 3.96
C SER A 32 0.92 -7.01 4.46
N PHE A 33 2.16 -7.52 4.48
CA PHE A 33 2.44 -8.86 4.98
C PHE A 33 2.18 -8.97 6.48
N LEU A 34 2.64 -8.01 7.28
CA LEU A 34 2.42 -8.02 8.74
C LEU A 34 0.93 -7.98 9.07
N LEU A 35 0.17 -7.09 8.43
CA LEU A 35 -1.25 -6.93 8.70
C LEU A 35 -2.05 -8.15 8.22
N GLY A 36 -1.73 -8.70 7.04
CA GLY A 36 -2.35 -9.92 6.53
C GLY A 36 -2.14 -11.13 7.45
N ILE A 37 -0.92 -11.31 7.96
CA ILE A 37 -0.60 -12.36 8.95
C ILE A 37 -1.32 -12.10 10.28
N ALA A 38 -1.30 -10.85 10.76
CA ALA A 38 -1.94 -10.48 12.02
C ALA A 38 -3.46 -10.71 12.00
N TYR A 39 -4.15 -10.41 10.88
CA TYR A 39 -5.56 -10.75 10.71
C TYR A 39 -5.79 -12.25 10.89
N ARG A 40 -4.95 -13.10 10.30
CA ARG A 40 -5.12 -14.56 10.41
C ARG A 40 -4.85 -15.08 11.81
N LEU A 41 -3.88 -14.51 12.52
CA LEU A 41 -3.50 -14.96 13.87
C LEU A 41 -4.51 -14.54 14.95
N PHE A 42 -5.12 -13.37 14.81
CA PHE A 42 -5.96 -12.79 15.86
C PHE A 42 -7.46 -12.82 15.57
N LEU A 43 -7.87 -13.07 14.32
CA LEU A 43 -9.28 -13.11 13.91
C LEU A 43 -9.67 -14.48 13.34
N THR A 44 -9.35 -15.54 14.08
CA THR A 44 -9.51 -16.94 13.63
C THR A 44 -10.96 -17.32 13.32
N ASP A 45 -11.94 -16.71 13.99
CA ASP A 45 -13.34 -17.10 13.89
C ASP A 45 -14.07 -16.51 12.67
N LEU A 46 -13.49 -15.50 12.01
CA LEU A 46 -14.06 -14.81 10.84
C LEU A 46 -13.65 -15.47 9.50
N GLY A 47 -13.45 -16.79 9.54
CA GLY A 47 -12.56 -17.57 8.66
C GLY A 47 -12.57 -17.20 7.17
N ALA A 48 -13.72 -17.12 6.51
CA ALA A 48 -13.76 -16.88 5.06
C ALA A 48 -13.39 -15.45 4.67
N ILE A 49 -13.98 -14.45 5.33
CA ILE A 49 -13.76 -13.03 5.00
C ILE A 49 -12.30 -12.65 5.26
N ILE A 50 -11.76 -13.03 6.42
CA ILE A 50 -10.37 -12.74 6.76
C ILE A 50 -9.38 -13.49 5.85
N SER A 51 -9.72 -14.70 5.37
CA SER A 51 -8.90 -15.38 4.36
C SER A 51 -8.84 -14.62 3.04
N ILE A 52 -9.96 -14.05 2.59
CA ILE A 52 -10.01 -13.24 1.37
C ILE A 52 -9.18 -11.96 1.55
N VAL A 53 -9.35 -11.25 2.67
CA VAL A 53 -8.57 -10.04 2.99
C VAL A 53 -7.07 -10.35 2.99
N MET A 54 -6.65 -11.43 3.68
CA MET A 54 -5.26 -11.88 3.70
C MET A 54 -4.73 -12.16 2.28
N GLY A 55 -5.52 -12.86 1.46
CA GLY A 55 -5.17 -13.15 0.06
C GLY A 55 -4.92 -11.89 -0.75
N ILE A 56 -5.78 -10.87 -0.60
CA ILE A 56 -5.62 -9.58 -1.29
C ILE A 56 -4.36 -8.85 -0.80
N HIS A 57 -4.08 -8.85 0.50
CA HIS A 57 -2.86 -8.27 1.09
C HIS A 57 -1.58 -8.91 0.53
N ILE A 58 -1.53 -10.23 0.47
CA ILE A 58 -0.39 -10.96 -0.08
C ILE A 58 -0.24 -10.66 -1.58
N PHE A 59 -1.32 -10.74 -2.35
CA PHE A 59 -1.29 -10.47 -3.79
C PHE A 59 -0.79 -9.04 -4.09
N CYS A 60 -1.32 -8.03 -3.37
CA CYS A 60 -0.89 -6.63 -3.54
C CYS A 60 0.58 -6.43 -3.10
N GLY A 61 1.01 -7.11 -2.03
CA GLY A 61 2.41 -7.09 -1.58
C GLY A 61 3.37 -7.68 -2.61
N LEU A 62 2.97 -8.74 -3.31
CA LEU A 62 3.75 -9.32 -4.42
C LEU A 62 3.85 -8.36 -5.61
N LEU A 63 2.74 -7.72 -6.01
CA LEU A 63 2.76 -6.70 -7.06
C LEU A 63 3.68 -5.53 -6.70
N ALA A 64 3.60 -5.04 -5.45
CA ALA A 64 4.49 -4.00 -4.94
C ALA A 64 5.96 -4.43 -4.94
N THR A 65 6.25 -5.70 -4.63
CA THR A 65 7.62 -6.26 -4.69
C THR A 65 8.15 -6.24 -6.12
N VAL A 66 7.35 -6.68 -7.10
CA VAL A 66 7.73 -6.61 -8.52
C VAL A 66 7.99 -5.16 -8.93
N PHE A 67 7.11 -4.24 -8.57
CA PHE A 67 7.30 -2.82 -8.86
C PHE A 67 8.59 -2.26 -8.25
N LEU A 68 8.87 -2.57 -6.98
CA LEU A 68 10.09 -2.15 -6.28
C LEU A 68 11.36 -2.63 -7.00
N LEU A 69 11.38 -3.86 -7.50
CA LEU A 69 12.50 -4.38 -8.30
C LEU A 69 12.70 -3.55 -9.56
N PHE A 70 11.63 -3.15 -10.24
CA PHE A 70 11.73 -2.37 -11.47
C PHE A 70 12.18 -0.93 -11.21
N VAL A 71 11.70 -0.31 -10.13
CA VAL A 71 12.13 1.02 -9.69
C VAL A 71 13.62 1.03 -9.31
N THR A 72 14.10 0.00 -8.60
CA THR A 72 15.50 -0.09 -8.15
C THR A 72 16.47 -0.43 -9.28
N LEU A 73 16.07 -1.29 -10.23
CA LEU A 73 16.93 -1.65 -11.37
C LEU A 73 17.13 -0.51 -12.37
N GLY A 74 16.29 0.54 -12.34
CA GLY A 74 16.48 1.76 -13.12
C GLY A 74 16.55 1.57 -14.64
N ARG A 75 16.16 0.41 -15.17
CA ARG A 75 16.27 0.08 -16.60
C ARG A 75 15.23 0.87 -17.39
N LYS A 76 15.60 1.37 -18.57
CA LYS A 76 14.68 1.95 -19.56
C LYS A 76 13.79 0.85 -20.15
N LEU A 77 12.78 0.44 -19.39
CA LEU A 77 11.87 -0.65 -19.75
C LEU A 77 10.68 -0.18 -20.60
N GLY A 78 10.65 1.10 -20.98
CA GLY A 78 9.65 1.67 -21.88
C GLY A 78 8.23 1.29 -21.46
N THR A 79 7.47 0.71 -22.38
CA THR A 79 6.08 0.27 -22.18
C THR A 79 5.90 -0.75 -21.05
N MET A 80 6.89 -1.59 -20.75
CA MET A 80 6.79 -2.55 -19.64
C MET A 80 6.76 -1.86 -18.28
N TYR A 81 7.43 -0.71 -18.15
CA TYR A 81 7.41 0.06 -16.92
C TYR A 81 6.01 0.63 -16.66
N GLU A 82 5.36 1.15 -17.70
CA GLU A 82 4.00 1.69 -17.65
C GLU A 82 2.98 0.63 -17.22
N VAL A 83 3.06 -0.58 -17.79
CA VAL A 83 2.20 -1.71 -17.42
C VAL A 83 2.36 -2.09 -15.94
N ILE A 84 3.60 -2.17 -15.46
CA ILE A 84 3.87 -2.56 -14.07
C ILE A 84 3.44 -1.46 -13.10
N LEU A 85 3.64 -0.19 -13.46
CA LEU A 85 3.17 0.94 -12.66
C LEU A 85 1.63 0.95 -12.58
N HIS A 86 0.92 0.71 -13.68
CA HIS A 86 -0.53 0.57 -13.67
C HIS A 86 -1.01 -0.62 -12.83
N ALA A 87 -0.35 -1.77 -12.96
CA ALA A 87 -0.65 -2.94 -12.13
C ALA A 87 -0.43 -2.64 -10.63
N HIS A 88 0.62 -1.88 -10.30
CA HIS A 88 0.89 -1.45 -8.94
C HIS A 88 -0.15 -0.45 -8.42
N LEU A 89 -0.55 0.54 -9.23
CA LEU A 89 -1.63 1.49 -8.90
C LEU A 89 -2.97 0.78 -8.66
N LEU A 90 -3.28 -0.25 -9.46
CA LEU A 90 -4.44 -1.10 -9.23
C LEU A 90 -4.32 -1.86 -7.90
N GLY A 91 -3.12 -2.37 -7.58
CA GLY A 91 -2.83 -2.97 -6.28
C GLY A 91 -3.01 -2.01 -5.11
N ILE A 92 -2.57 -0.76 -5.24
CA ILE A 92 -2.78 0.31 -4.25
C ILE A 92 -4.28 0.56 -4.05
N LEU A 93 -5.05 0.64 -5.14
CA LEU A 93 -6.49 0.83 -5.07
C LEU A 93 -7.19 -0.33 -4.35
N LEU A 94 -6.88 -1.57 -4.76
CA LEU A 94 -7.41 -2.76 -4.10
C LEU A 94 -7.06 -2.76 -2.61
N MET A 95 -5.82 -2.45 -2.27
CA MET A 95 -5.39 -2.38 -0.87
C MET A 95 -6.11 -1.30 -0.08
N GLY A 96 -6.36 -0.14 -0.70
CA GLY A 96 -7.12 0.95 -0.10
C GLY A 96 -8.55 0.51 0.18
N LEU A 97 -9.23 -0.11 -0.78
CA LEU A 97 -10.60 -0.59 -0.62
C LEU A 97 -10.69 -1.69 0.45
N THR A 98 -9.75 -2.64 0.47
CA THR A 98 -9.74 -3.72 1.47
C THR A 98 -9.46 -3.16 2.87
N SER A 99 -8.56 -2.19 2.98
CA SER A 99 -8.25 -1.54 4.26
C SER A 99 -9.43 -0.71 4.77
N LEU A 100 -10.11 0.03 3.88
CA LEU A 100 -11.33 0.77 4.21
C LEU A 100 -12.45 -0.18 4.67
N PHE A 101 -12.61 -1.31 3.98
CA PHE A 101 -13.52 -2.37 4.42
C PHE A 101 -13.17 -2.83 5.84
N CYS A 102 -11.91 -3.14 6.14
CA CYS A 102 -11.48 -3.57 7.48
C CYS A 102 -11.73 -2.51 8.57
N VAL A 103 -11.50 -1.22 8.27
CA VAL A 103 -11.77 -0.11 9.21
C VAL A 103 -13.24 -0.09 9.63
N MET A 104 -14.17 -0.43 8.73
CA MET A 104 -15.59 -0.49 9.05
C MET A 104 -16.01 -1.84 9.65
N TYR A 105 -15.52 -2.93 9.06
CA TYR A 105 -15.94 -4.29 9.36
C TYR A 105 -15.46 -4.78 10.73
N LEU A 106 -14.21 -4.48 11.10
CA LEU A 106 -13.63 -5.01 12.33
C LEU A 106 -14.30 -4.45 13.59
N PRO A 107 -14.52 -3.13 13.74
CA PRO A 107 -15.23 -2.60 14.91
C PRO A 107 -16.68 -3.10 15.00
N LEU A 108 -17.38 -3.21 13.86
CA LEU A 108 -18.74 -3.72 13.83
C LEU A 108 -18.82 -5.19 14.25
N SER A 109 -17.90 -6.02 13.74
CA SER A 109 -17.83 -7.44 14.09
C SER A 109 -17.49 -7.63 15.57
N PHE A 110 -16.61 -6.79 16.13
CA PHE A 110 -16.31 -6.77 17.56
C PHE A 110 -17.54 -6.44 18.42
N LEU A 111 -18.33 -5.43 18.04
CA LEU A 111 -19.55 -5.05 18.78
C LEU A 111 -20.65 -6.11 18.74
N GLN A 112 -20.62 -7.00 17.74
CA GLN A 112 -21.60 -8.09 17.58
C GLN A 112 -21.25 -9.35 18.39
N GLN A 113 -20.06 -9.40 18.99
CA GLN A 113 -19.53 -10.57 19.69
C GLN A 113 -19.19 -10.22 21.15
N THR A 114 -19.25 -11.23 22.03
CA THR A 114 -18.87 -11.05 23.44
C THR A 114 -17.39 -11.35 23.60
N HIS A 115 -16.57 -10.32 23.77
CA HIS A 115 -15.11 -10.43 23.82
C HIS A 115 -14.54 -10.14 25.20
N SER A 116 -13.38 -10.75 25.48
CA SER A 116 -12.56 -10.34 26.61
C SER A 116 -11.91 -8.95 26.35
N LEU A 117 -11.56 -8.23 27.42
CA LEU A 117 -10.94 -6.90 27.32
C LEU A 117 -9.59 -6.97 26.56
N GLY A 118 -8.87 -8.09 26.69
CA GLY A 118 -7.63 -8.37 25.97
C GLY A 118 -7.85 -8.55 24.46
N GLU A 119 -8.87 -9.31 24.06
CA GLU A 119 -9.25 -9.43 22.64
C GLU A 119 -9.59 -8.06 22.06
N GLY A 120 -10.36 -7.24 22.78
CA GLY A 120 -10.74 -5.90 22.33
C GLY A 120 -9.55 -5.01 21.93
N LEU A 121 -8.41 -5.13 22.62
CA LEU A 121 -7.18 -4.43 22.24
C LEU A 121 -6.67 -4.87 20.86
N HIS A 122 -6.68 -6.17 20.57
CA HIS A 122 -6.23 -6.72 19.28
C HIS A 122 -7.12 -6.22 18.14
N TRP A 123 -8.44 -6.23 18.33
CA TRP A 123 -9.39 -5.69 17.36
C TRP A 123 -9.18 -4.20 17.09
N ALA A 124 -8.95 -3.41 18.15
CA ALA A 124 -8.64 -1.98 18.03
C ALA A 124 -7.32 -1.75 17.29
N THR A 125 -6.26 -2.47 17.63
CA THR A 125 -4.95 -2.37 16.95
C THR A 125 -5.05 -2.75 15.47
N LEU A 126 -5.78 -3.82 15.13
CA LEU A 126 -5.97 -4.24 13.74
C LEU A 126 -6.82 -3.25 12.94
N SER A 127 -7.82 -2.63 13.57
CA SER A 127 -8.63 -1.58 12.96
C SER A 127 -7.80 -0.32 12.70
N LEU A 128 -6.97 0.09 13.67
CA LEU A 128 -6.03 1.20 13.51
C LEU A 128 -4.96 0.89 12.45
N GLY A 129 -4.46 -0.34 12.41
CA GLY A 129 -3.54 -0.82 11.38
C GLY A 129 -4.14 -0.75 9.98
N ALA A 130 -5.42 -1.13 9.85
CA ALA A 130 -6.18 -0.96 8.60
C ALA A 130 -6.31 0.52 8.21
N GLY A 131 -6.61 1.39 9.18
CA GLY A 131 -6.69 2.84 8.95
C GLY A 131 -5.35 3.44 8.51
N GLY A 132 -4.26 3.03 9.15
CA GLY A 132 -2.90 3.41 8.76
C GLY A 132 -2.54 2.93 7.36
N MET A 133 -2.91 1.69 7.03
CA MET A 133 -2.70 1.14 5.68
C MET A 133 -3.49 1.90 4.63
N PHE A 134 -4.75 2.26 4.91
CA PHE A 134 -5.57 3.08 4.03
C PHE A 134 -4.95 4.46 3.78
N ALA A 135 -4.49 5.14 4.84
CA ALA A 135 -3.79 6.42 4.71
C ALA A 135 -2.50 6.29 3.89
N LEU A 136 -1.72 5.22 4.10
CA LEU A 136 -0.52 4.93 3.32
C LEU A 136 -0.84 4.78 1.83
N GLN A 137 -1.92 4.08 1.47
CA GLN A 137 -2.33 3.93 0.07
C GLN A 137 -2.60 5.28 -0.60
N PHE A 138 -3.20 6.23 0.13
CA PHE A 138 -3.48 7.56 -0.41
C PHE A 138 -2.19 8.34 -0.70
N VAL A 139 -1.25 8.34 0.25
CA VAL A 139 0.06 8.99 0.08
C VAL A 139 0.83 8.35 -1.07
N GLN A 140 0.82 7.02 -1.14
CA GLN A 140 1.57 6.28 -2.13
C GLN A 140 0.98 6.37 -3.54
N LYS A 141 -0.33 6.45 -3.67
CA LYS A 141 -0.98 6.79 -4.93
C LYS A 141 -0.46 8.12 -5.46
N ASN A 142 -0.52 9.17 -4.63
CA ASN A 142 -0.07 10.51 -5.02
C ASN A 142 1.41 10.54 -5.41
N ALA A 143 2.27 9.85 -4.66
CA ALA A 143 3.70 9.75 -4.97
C ALA A 143 3.97 9.02 -6.30
N ASN A 144 3.24 7.93 -6.58
CA ASN A 144 3.39 7.17 -7.82
C ASN A 144 2.85 7.92 -9.05
N GLU A 145 1.76 8.68 -8.91
CA GLU A 145 1.24 9.56 -9.98
C GLU A 145 2.23 10.69 -10.31
N GLN A 146 2.87 11.27 -9.30
CA GLN A 146 3.97 12.23 -9.49
C GLN A 146 5.19 11.59 -10.18
N MET A 147 5.49 10.33 -9.88
CA MET A 147 6.56 9.61 -10.56
C MET A 147 6.23 9.30 -12.02
N LEU A 148 4.96 9.01 -12.35
CA LEU A 148 4.49 8.81 -13.73
C LEU A 148 4.74 10.06 -14.58
N THR A 149 4.27 11.21 -14.12
CA THR A 149 4.45 12.51 -14.80
C THR A 149 5.93 12.87 -14.98
N HIS A 150 6.78 12.60 -13.99
CA HIS A 150 8.23 12.78 -14.12
C HIS A 150 8.85 11.91 -15.21
N ILE A 151 8.38 10.67 -15.36
CA ILE A 151 8.87 9.72 -16.37
C ILE A 151 8.40 10.13 -17.76
N GLU A 152 7.14 10.53 -17.94
CA GLU A 152 6.64 11.03 -19.22
C GLU A 152 7.46 12.22 -19.73
N HIS A 153 7.79 13.18 -18.85
CA HIS A 153 8.64 14.32 -19.20
C HIS A 153 10.11 13.97 -19.50
N SER A 154 10.60 12.83 -19.02
CA SER A 154 12.00 12.39 -19.21
C SER A 154 12.18 11.48 -20.42
N PHE A 155 11.10 10.95 -20.99
CA PHE A 155 11.09 10.06 -22.15
C PHE A 155 10.67 10.73 -23.47
N ILE A 156 10.28 12.01 -23.44
CA ILE A 156 10.05 12.87 -24.62
C ILE A 156 11.29 13.73 -24.90
#